data_AF-A0AAU7TRA4-F1
#
_entry.id   AF-A0AAU7TRA4-F1
#
_cell.length_a   1.000
_cell.length_b   1.000
_cell.length_c   1.000
_cell.angle_alpha   90.00
_cell.angle_beta   90.00
_cell.angle_gamma   90.00
#
_symmetry.space_group_name_H-M   'P 1'
#
loop_
_entity.id
_entity.type
_entity.pdbx_description
1 polymer ?
#
loop_
_entity_poly.entity_id
_entity_poly.type
_entity_poly.pdbx_seq_one_letter_code
_entity_poly.pdbx_strand_id
1 'polypeptide(L)'
;MKKFSALENAFYDTDINTEIPNDAIDISEDLWRSMLNGQAEGKVITSTKKGEPLLIERILSDDDKEAIQMKAVESNIALKKSLLDEATQYRDILQDAVDEGIATDEEKAALSVWKKYRVTLSRIDANTADVIDWPEIPANTN
;
A
#
# COMPACT_ATOMS: atom_id res chain seq x y z
N MET A 1 18.36 0.62 -32.75
CA MET A 1 19.29 1.55 -32.03
C MET A 1 18.51 2.26 -30.93
N LYS A 2 19.11 2.44 -29.75
CA LYS A 2 18.45 3.05 -28.59
C LYS A 2 18.65 4.57 -28.58
N LYS A 3 17.57 5.32 -28.41
CA LYS A 3 17.55 6.78 -28.41
C LYS A 3 16.77 7.36 -27.22
N PHE A 4 17.13 8.56 -26.78
CA PHE A 4 16.43 9.29 -25.71
C PHE A 4 16.12 10.72 -26.15
N SER A 5 14.86 11.13 -26.04
CA SER A 5 14.42 12.52 -26.24
C SER A 5 14.34 13.22 -24.89
N ALA A 6 15.04 14.34 -24.77
CA ALA A 6 15.07 15.14 -23.56
C ALA A 6 13.80 15.98 -23.38
N LEU A 7 13.14 16.35 -24.49
CA LEU A 7 11.90 17.11 -24.49
C LEU A 7 10.71 16.25 -24.05
N GLU A 8 10.62 15.03 -24.58
CA GLU A 8 9.54 14.10 -24.25
C GLU A 8 9.84 13.28 -22.97
N ASN A 9 11.07 13.38 -22.44
CA ASN A 9 11.61 12.50 -21.38
C ASN A 9 11.32 11.02 -21.67
N ALA A 10 11.49 10.63 -22.94
CA ALA A 10 11.05 9.35 -23.46
C ALA A 10 12.15 8.62 -24.22
N PHE A 11 12.05 7.29 -24.19
CA PHE A 11 12.97 6.35 -24.79
C PHE A 11 12.38 5.81 -26.10
N TYR A 12 13.20 5.78 -27.15
CA TYR A 12 12.82 5.33 -28.48
C TYR A 12 13.77 4.27 -29.01
N ASP A 13 13.23 3.24 -29.64
CA ASP A 13 14.01 2.25 -30.36
C ASP A 13 13.77 2.43 -31.86
N THR A 14 14.81 2.67 -32.65
CA THR A 14 14.69 2.80 -34.11
C THR A 14 14.14 1.54 -34.80
N ASP A 15 14.21 0.40 -34.12
CA ASP A 15 13.70 -0.87 -34.65
C ASP A 15 12.19 -1.05 -34.39
N ILE A 16 11.60 -0.23 -33.51
CA ILE A 16 10.19 -0.30 -33.07
C ILE A 16 9.44 0.99 -33.42
N ASN A 17 10.05 2.15 -33.20
CA ASN A 17 9.47 3.46 -33.37
C ASN A 17 9.79 4.02 -34.76
N THR A 18 8.75 4.29 -35.54
CA THR A 18 8.85 4.92 -36.87
C THR A 18 8.97 6.43 -36.81
N GLU A 19 8.42 7.04 -35.76
CA GLU A 19 8.51 8.48 -35.50
C GLU A 19 9.37 8.70 -34.25
N ILE A 20 10.50 9.36 -34.45
CA ILE A 20 11.46 9.66 -33.39
C ILE A 20 11.69 11.17 -33.38
N PRO A 21 11.60 11.83 -32.22
CA PRO A 21 11.87 13.26 -32.11
C PRO A 21 13.27 13.64 -32.61
N ASN A 22 13.39 14.81 -33.23
CA ASN A 22 14.68 15.29 -33.75
C ASN A 22 15.70 15.61 -32.64
N ASP A 23 15.24 15.84 -31.40
CA ASP A 23 16.12 16.05 -30.24
C ASP A 23 16.64 14.72 -29.66
N ALA A 24 16.21 13.58 -30.19
CA ALA A 24 16.57 12.28 -29.65
C ALA A 24 18.03 11.92 -29.92
N ILE A 25 18.80 11.77 -28.84
CA ILE A 25 20.21 11.39 -28.87
C ILE A 25 20.38 9.88 -28.83
N ASP A 26 21.44 9.37 -29.46
CA ASP A 26 21.80 7.95 -29.35
C ASP A 26 22.37 7.64 -27.97
N ILE A 27 21.93 6.54 -27.37
CA ILE A 27 22.38 6.06 -26.07
C ILE A 27 22.73 4.57 -26.14
N SER A 28 23.58 4.11 -25.22
CA SER A 28 23.92 2.69 -25.16
C SER A 28 22.75 1.85 -24.63
N GLU A 29 22.70 0.58 -25.03
CA GLU A 29 21.71 -0.35 -24.52
C GLU A 29 21.86 -0.59 -23.01
N ASP A 30 23.08 -0.60 -22.49
CA ASP A 30 23.34 -0.69 -21.05
C ASP A 30 22.77 0.52 -20.29
N LEU A 31 22.97 1.74 -20.81
CA LEU A 31 22.40 2.95 -20.22
C LEU A 31 20.87 2.89 -20.25
N TRP A 32 20.30 2.53 -21.39
CA TRP A 32 18.86 2.31 -21.53
C TRP A 32 18.32 1.31 -20.49
N ARG A 33 18.96 0.15 -20.35
CA ARG A 33 18.56 -0.89 -19.39
C ARG A 33 18.68 -0.40 -17.95
N SER A 34 19.77 0.29 -17.61
CA SER A 34 19.96 0.88 -16.29
C SER A 34 18.88 1.90 -15.95
N MET A 35 18.47 2.71 -16.93
CA MET A 35 17.43 3.72 -16.77
C MET A 35 16.06 3.08 -16.51
N LEU A 36 15.70 2.06 -17.29
CA LEU A 36 14.46 1.28 -17.07
C LEU A 36 14.46 0.56 -15.72
N ASN A 37 15.60 0.00 -15.30
CA ASN A 37 15.73 -0.61 -13.98
C ASN A 37 15.51 0.41 -12.86
N GLY A 38 16.06 1.61 -13.01
CA GLY A 38 15.85 2.70 -12.07
C GLY A 38 14.37 3.09 -11.92
N GLN A 39 13.58 3.08 -13.00
CA GLN A 39 12.13 3.29 -12.90
C GLN A 39 11.41 2.18 -12.14
N ALA A 40 11.83 0.93 -12.32
CA ALA A 40 11.30 -0.19 -11.55
C ALA A 40 11.65 -0.08 -10.04
N GLU A 41 12.77 0.57 -9.72
CA GLU A 41 13.15 0.95 -8.36
C GLU A 41 12.42 2.21 -7.84
N GLY A 42 11.51 2.81 -8.61
CA GLY A 42 10.72 3.98 -8.20
C GLY A 42 11.38 5.34 -8.45
N LYS A 43 12.52 5.38 -9.15
CA LYS A 43 13.18 6.62 -9.59
C LYS A 43 12.49 7.18 -10.84
N VAL A 44 12.66 8.47 -11.10
CA VAL A 44 12.14 9.15 -12.29
C VAL A 44 13.29 9.46 -13.23
N ILE A 45 13.08 9.25 -14.52
CA ILE A 45 14.03 9.62 -15.55
C ILE A 45 13.75 11.07 -15.96
N THR A 46 14.78 11.89 -15.91
CA THR A 46 14.77 13.29 -16.33
C THR A 46 15.94 13.53 -17.30
N SER A 47 15.99 14.68 -17.95
CA SER A 47 17.09 15.08 -18.82
C SER A 47 18.03 16.06 -18.13
N THR A 48 19.33 15.92 -18.35
CA THR A 48 20.32 16.91 -17.91
C THR A 48 20.29 18.14 -18.82
N LYS A 49 20.98 19.22 -18.44
CA LYS A 49 21.19 20.41 -19.30
C LYS A 49 21.83 20.10 -20.66
N LYS A 50 22.43 18.92 -20.83
CA LYS A 50 23.05 18.46 -22.08
C LYS A 50 22.14 17.53 -22.90
N GLY A 51 20.92 17.23 -22.42
CA GLY A 51 19.97 16.33 -23.09
C GLY A 51 20.19 14.84 -22.79
N GLU A 52 21.10 14.49 -21.89
CA GLU A 52 21.37 13.10 -21.50
C GLU A 52 20.36 12.63 -20.44
N PRO A 53 19.92 11.35 -20.46
CA PRO A 53 19.03 10.83 -19.44
C PRO A 53 19.74 10.74 -18.08
N LEU A 54 19.01 11.10 -17.03
CA LEU A 54 19.45 11.09 -15.64
C LEU A 54 18.35 10.47 -14.78
N LEU A 55 18.73 9.54 -13.90
CA LEU A 55 17.84 9.05 -12.85
C LEU A 55 17.92 9.97 -11.64
N ILE A 56 16.76 10.43 -11.19
CA ILE A 56 16.61 11.14 -9.91
C ILE A 56 15.58 10.43 -9.05
N GLU A 57 15.68 10.60 -7.72
CA GLU A 57 14.62 10.14 -6.84
C GLU A 57 13.31 10.86 -7.16
N ARG A 58 12.20 10.14 -7.06
CA ARG A 58 10.89 10.76 -7.19
C ARG A 58 10.69 11.72 -6.02
N ILE A 59 10.70 13.02 -6.31
CA ILE A 59 10.27 14.02 -5.35
C ILE A 59 8.75 13.96 -5.28
N LEU A 60 8.21 13.53 -4.14
CA LEU A 60 6.77 13.59 -3.88
C LEU A 60 6.36 15.04 -3.64
N SER A 61 5.36 15.51 -4.37
CA SER A 61 4.70 16.79 -4.11
C SER A 61 4.02 16.75 -2.74
N ASP A 62 3.70 17.91 -2.15
CA ASP A 62 2.97 17.91 -0.88
C ASP A 62 1.57 17.29 -1.05
N ASP A 63 0.89 17.54 -2.17
CA ASP A 63 -0.36 16.85 -2.54
C ASP A 63 -0.20 15.32 -2.61
N ASP A 64 0.91 14.82 -3.15
CA ASP A 64 1.17 13.37 -3.22
C ASP A 64 1.33 12.78 -1.81
N LYS A 65 2.02 13.48 -0.91
CA LYS A 65 2.21 13.05 0.48
C LYS A 65 0.88 13.06 1.24
N GLU A 66 0.07 14.10 1.07
CA GLU A 66 -1.25 14.21 1.68
C GLU A 66 -2.19 13.09 1.19
N ALA A 67 -2.18 12.78 -0.11
CA ALA A 67 -2.95 11.68 -0.66
C ALA A 67 -2.52 10.32 -0.09
N ILE A 68 -1.21 10.10 0.08
CA ILE A 68 -0.67 8.89 0.71
C ILE A 68 -1.10 8.79 2.17
N GLN A 69 -1.01 9.89 2.93
CA GLN A 69 -1.43 9.94 4.33
C GLN A 69 -2.93 9.69 4.49
N MET A 70 -3.75 10.32 3.66
CA MET A 70 -5.20 10.13 3.66
C MET A 70 -5.56 8.66 3.38
N LYS A 71 -4.93 8.06 2.38
CA LYS A 71 -5.13 6.63 2.06
C LYS A 71 -4.71 5.72 3.21
N ALA A 72 -3.63 6.04 3.92
CA ALA A 72 -3.19 5.29 5.09
C ALA A 72 -4.21 5.37 6.22
N VAL A 73 -4.71 6.57 6.53
CA VAL A 73 -5.80 6.80 7.50
C VAL A 73 -7.04 6.01 7.12
N GLU A 74 -7.49 6.10 5.86
CA GLU A 74 -8.65 5.36 5.36
C GLU A 74 -8.47 3.84 5.50
N SER A 75 -7.28 3.33 5.20
CA SER A 75 -6.94 1.91 5.34
C SER A 75 -6.99 1.47 6.80
N ASN A 76 -6.45 2.28 7.72
CA ASN A 76 -6.48 2.01 9.16
C ASN A 76 -7.92 2.01 9.70
N ILE A 77 -8.75 2.98 9.28
CA ILE A 77 -10.16 3.05 9.67
C ILE A 77 -10.93 1.84 9.13
N ALA A 78 -10.72 1.49 7.86
CA ALA A 78 -11.37 0.34 7.23
C ALA A 78 -10.98 -0.98 7.92
N LEU A 79 -9.70 -1.15 8.25
CA LEU A 79 -9.21 -2.32 8.98
C LEU A 79 -9.81 -2.41 10.38
N LYS A 80 -9.80 -1.32 11.16
CA LYS A 80 -10.46 -1.26 12.48
C LYS A 80 -11.91 -1.69 12.40
N LYS A 81 -12.64 -1.17 11.41
CA LYS A 81 -14.05 -1.51 11.19
C LYS A 81 -14.22 -3.00 10.90
N SER A 82 -13.42 -3.55 9.98
CA SER A 82 -13.46 -4.97 9.65
C SER A 82 -13.20 -5.86 10.87
N LEU A 83 -12.19 -5.53 11.68
CA LEU A 83 -11.86 -6.27 12.90
C LEU A 83 -12.97 -6.18 13.96
N LEU A 84 -13.62 -5.02 14.09
CA LEU A 84 -14.76 -4.84 15.00
C LEU A 84 -16.01 -5.59 14.55
N ASP A 85 -16.26 -5.63 13.24
CA ASP A 85 -17.39 -6.36 12.64
C ASP A 85 -17.18 -7.87 12.80
N GLU A 86 -15.98 -8.37 12.53
CA GLU A 86 -15.61 -9.77 12.74
C GLU A 86 -15.74 -10.16 14.23
N ALA A 87 -15.13 -9.39 15.13
CA ALA A 87 -15.25 -9.61 16.57
C ALA A 87 -16.70 -9.54 17.07
N THR A 88 -17.55 -8.77 16.37
CA THR A 88 -18.98 -8.69 16.69
C THR A 88 -19.72 -9.95 16.31
N GLN A 89 -19.50 -10.47 15.11
CA GLN A 89 -20.12 -11.71 14.64
C GLN A 89 -19.76 -12.90 15.55
N TYR A 90 -18.48 -13.09 15.87
CA TYR A 90 -18.06 -14.18 16.77
C TYR A 90 -18.64 -14.04 18.17
N ARG A 91 -18.60 -12.82 18.73
CA ARG A 91 -19.20 -12.54 20.03
C ARG A 91 -20.69 -12.87 20.04
N ASP A 92 -21.42 -12.52 18.98
CA ASP A 92 -22.87 -12.73 18.92
C ASP A 92 -23.22 -14.22 18.85
N ILE A 93 -22.48 -15.01 18.04
CA ILE A 93 -22.64 -16.48 18.01
C ILE A 93 -22.39 -17.09 19.40
N LEU A 94 -21.32 -16.69 20.08
CA LEU A 94 -20.99 -17.19 21.42
C LEU A 94 -22.02 -16.73 22.47
N GLN A 95 -22.57 -15.52 22.30
CA GLN A 95 -23.60 -14.98 23.19
C GLN A 95 -24.91 -15.74 23.00
N ASP A 96 -25.30 -16.05 21.76
CA ASP A 96 -26.49 -16.86 21.46
C ASP A 96 -26.38 -18.25 22.10
N ALA A 97 -25.21 -18.90 22.00
CA ALA A 97 -24.98 -20.19 22.67
C ALA A 97 -25.11 -20.11 24.20
N VAL A 98 -24.68 -18.99 24.80
CA VAL A 98 -24.82 -18.74 26.24
C VAL A 98 -26.28 -18.50 26.61
N ASP A 99 -27.00 -17.72 25.80
CA ASP A 99 -28.39 -17.35 26.04
C ASP A 99 -29.33 -18.56 25.86
N GLU A 100 -29.03 -19.46 24.91
CA GLU A 100 -29.70 -20.75 24.71
C GLU A 100 -29.27 -21.82 25.74
N GLY A 101 -28.29 -21.52 26.59
CA GLY A 101 -27.79 -22.43 27.64
C GLY A 101 -27.03 -23.64 27.11
N ILE A 102 -26.61 -23.63 25.84
CA ILE A 102 -25.84 -24.70 25.19
C ILE A 102 -24.33 -24.43 25.17
N ALA A 103 -23.90 -23.24 25.59
CA ALA A 103 -22.49 -22.86 25.60
C ALA A 103 -21.65 -23.73 26.56
N THR A 104 -20.56 -24.25 26.02
CA THR A 104 -19.46 -24.86 26.74
C THR A 104 -18.70 -23.84 27.60
N ASP A 105 -17.91 -24.32 28.56
CA ASP A 105 -17.07 -23.45 29.39
C ASP A 105 -15.97 -22.77 28.56
N GLU A 106 -15.51 -23.40 27.47
CA GLU A 106 -14.58 -22.85 26.50
C GLU A 106 -15.20 -21.67 25.73
N GLU A 107 -16.43 -21.82 25.24
CA GLU A 107 -17.16 -20.73 24.57
C GLU A 107 -17.43 -19.54 25.49
N LYS A 108 -17.74 -19.78 26.77
CA LYS A 108 -17.89 -18.71 27.77
C LYS A 108 -16.57 -17.97 28.03
N ALA A 109 -15.45 -18.70 28.07
CA ALA A 109 -14.13 -18.10 28.19
C ALA A 109 -13.78 -17.28 26.93
N ALA A 110 -14.02 -17.84 25.74
CA ALA A 110 -13.84 -17.17 24.46
C ALA A 110 -14.66 -15.87 24.38
N LEU A 111 -15.93 -15.88 24.82
CA LEU A 111 -16.81 -14.70 24.85
C LEU A 111 -16.20 -13.55 25.67
N SER A 112 -15.56 -13.87 26.81
CA SER A 112 -14.87 -12.87 27.63
C SER A 112 -13.64 -12.29 26.93
N VAL A 113 -12.87 -13.13 26.22
CA VAL A 113 -11.70 -12.72 25.43
C VAL A 113 -12.12 -11.83 24.26
N TRP A 114 -13.14 -12.22 23.50
CA TRP A 114 -13.69 -11.44 22.38
C TRP A 114 -14.25 -10.09 22.84
N LYS A 115 -14.93 -10.02 23.99
CA LYS A 115 -15.39 -8.76 24.59
C LYS A 115 -14.21 -7.83 24.92
N LYS A 116 -13.13 -8.36 25.51
CA LYS A 116 -11.91 -7.58 25.80
C LYS A 116 -11.24 -7.10 24.51
N TYR A 117 -11.09 -7.98 23.53
CA TYR A 117 -10.52 -7.66 22.22
C TYR A 117 -11.27 -6.52 21.52
N ARG A 118 -12.61 -6.60 21.45
CA ARG A 118 -13.46 -5.55 20.87
C ARG A 118 -13.29 -4.20 21.57
N VAL A 119 -13.20 -4.20 22.91
CA VAL A 119 -12.97 -2.97 23.69
C VAL A 119 -11.59 -2.39 23.42
N THR A 120 -10.54 -3.24 23.40
CA THR A 120 -9.18 -2.80 23.08
C THR A 120 -9.13 -2.19 21.68
N LEU A 121 -9.66 -2.89 20.66
CA LEU A 121 -9.77 -2.38 19.29
C LEU A 121 -10.51 -1.04 19.22
N SER A 122 -11.62 -0.90 19.95
CA SER A 122 -12.42 0.34 19.92
C SER A 122 -11.63 1.56 20.41
N ARG A 123 -10.67 1.36 21.32
CA ARG A 123 -9.82 2.40 21.91
C ARG A 123 -8.63 2.80 21.04
N ILE A 124 -8.26 1.99 20.07
CA ILE A 124 -7.16 2.29 19.15
C ILE A 124 -7.59 3.45 18.25
N ASP A 125 -6.78 4.51 18.18
CA ASP A 125 -7.02 5.58 17.24
C ASP A 125 -6.59 5.14 15.84
N ALA A 126 -7.56 5.06 14.93
CA ALA A 126 -7.33 4.71 13.53
C ALA A 126 -7.24 5.95 12.63
N ASN A 127 -7.44 7.15 13.17
CA ASN A 127 -7.38 8.41 12.44
C ASN A 127 -5.93 8.93 12.31
N THR A 128 -5.00 8.01 12.06
CA THR A 128 -3.58 8.32 11.83
C THR A 128 -3.07 7.55 10.62
N ALA A 129 -2.09 8.13 9.93
CA ALA A 129 -1.34 7.48 8.86
C ALA A 129 -0.19 6.60 9.40
N ASP A 130 0.05 6.62 10.70
CA ASP A 130 1.10 5.84 11.34
C ASP A 130 0.80 4.33 11.29
N VAL A 131 1.85 3.54 11.44
CA VAL A 131 1.74 2.10 11.61
C VAL A 131 1.12 1.82 12.98
N ILE A 132 -0.06 1.20 12.97
CA ILE A 132 -0.79 0.80 14.17
C ILE A 132 -0.47 -0.66 14.50
N ASP A 133 -0.11 -0.91 15.75
CA ASP A 133 0.01 -2.26 16.30
C ASP A 133 -1.39 -2.79 16.65
N TRP A 134 -1.94 -3.62 15.75
CA TRP A 134 -3.27 -4.20 15.95
C TRP A 134 -3.19 -5.39 16.91
N PRO A 135 -4.11 -5.50 17.87
CA PRO A 135 -4.15 -6.63 18.78
C PRO A 135 -4.37 -7.93 18.00
N GLU A 136 -3.78 -9.02 18.49
CA GLU A 136 -3.95 -10.32 17.87
C GLU A 136 -5.40 -10.80 17.97
N ILE A 137 -5.90 -11.36 16.87
CA ILE A 137 -7.24 -11.93 16.79
C ILE A 137 -7.28 -13.15 17.74
N PRO A 138 -8.27 -13.23 18.66
CA PRO A 138 -8.43 -14.38 19.52
C PRO A 138 -8.60 -15.67 18.71
N ALA A 139 -7.95 -16.76 19.13
CA ALA A 139 -8.12 -18.04 18.46
C ALA A 139 -9.57 -18.54 18.60
N ASN A 140 -10.17 -18.97 17.49
CA ASN A 140 -11.42 -19.69 17.48
C ASN A 140 -11.17 -21.10 18.02
N THR A 141 -11.66 -21.40 19.23
CA THR A 141 -11.81 -22.79 19.67
C THR A 141 -12.92 -23.40 18.82
N ASN A 142 -12.53 -24.20 17.82
CA ASN A 142 -13.40 -24.94 16.91
C ASN A 142 -13.68 -26.34 17.47
#